data_AF-A0A4P9ZJH6-F1
#
_entry.id   AF-A0A4P9ZJH6-F1
#
_cell.length_a   1.000
_cell.length_b   1.000
_cell.length_c   1.000
_cell.angle_alpha   90.00
_cell.angle_beta   90.00
_cell.angle_gamma   90.00
#
_symmetry.space_group_name_H-M   'P 1'
#
loop_
_entity.id
_entity.type
_entity.pdbx_description
1 polymer ?
#
loop_
_entity_poly.entity_id
_entity_poly.type
_entity_poly.pdbx_seq_one_letter_code
_entity_poly.pdbx_strand_id
1 'polypeptide(L)' 'YASEFRQLACDVPWGDAALNDQFRFGLRGDVKDLLLTMSDPATLPEAITQAVRCDNRLYEQRQEKRLQPIHGQHP' A
#
# COMPACT_ATOMS: atom_id res chain seq x y z
N TYR A 1 -3.56 -10.32 -3.72
CA TYR A 1 -2.19 -9.79 -3.84
C TYR A 1 -1.34 -10.04 -2.61
N ALA A 2 -1.40 -9.25 -1.52
CA ALA A 2 -0.42 -9.39 -0.43
C ALA A 2 -0.35 -10.79 0.22
N SER A 3 -1.50 -11.43 0.48
CA SER A 3 -1.54 -12.79 1.04
C SER A 3 -0.96 -13.85 0.09
N GLU A 4 -1.28 -13.75 -1.20
CA GLU A 4 -0.77 -14.63 -2.26
C GLU A 4 0.74 -14.43 -2.46
N PHE A 5 1.20 -13.17 -2.48
CA PHE A 5 2.61 -12.83 -2.54
C PHE A 5 3.37 -13.42 -1.36
N ARG A 6 2.83 -13.32 -0.14
CA ARG A 6 3.44 -13.90 1.06
C ARG A 6 3.56 -15.42 0.97
N GLN A 7 2.56 -16.10 0.40
CA GLN A 7 2.62 -17.55 0.19
C GLN A 7 3.75 -17.90 -0.79
N LEU A 8 3.79 -17.23 -1.96
CA LEU A 8 4.84 -17.44 -2.95
C LEU A 8 6.23 -17.11 -2.42
N ALA A 9 6.36 -16.06 -1.60
CA ALA A 9 7.62 -15.65 -0.98
C ALA A 9 8.21 -16.72 -0.05
N CYS A 10 7.40 -17.59 0.55
CA CYS A 10 7.89 -18.70 1.36
C CYS A 10 8.57 -19.79 0.51
N ASP A 11 8.22 -19.89 -0.77
CA ASP A 11 8.69 -20.95 -1.67
C ASP A 11 9.93 -20.53 -2.49
N VAL A 12 10.33 -19.25 -2.43
CA VAL A 12 11.51 -18.73 -3.15
C VAL A 12 12.66 -18.38 -2.20
N PRO A 13 13.92 -18.67 -2.58
CA PRO A 13 15.10 -18.40 -1.75
C PRO A 13 15.57 -16.94 -1.83
N TRP A 14 14.65 -15.98 -1.98
CA TRP A 14 14.98 -14.57 -2.10
C TRP A 14 15.16 -13.92 -0.73
N GLY A 15 16.11 -12.98 -0.63
CA GLY A 15 16.28 -12.17 0.58
C GLY A 15 15.22 -11.06 0.69
N ASP A 16 15.08 -10.49 1.89
CA ASP A 16 14.07 -9.45 2.19
C ASP A 16 14.11 -8.25 1.24
N ALA A 17 15.30 -7.79 0.84
CA ALA A 17 15.43 -6.68 -0.10
C ALA A 17 14.77 -6.97 -1.46
N ALA A 18 15.06 -8.15 -2.03
CA ALA A 18 14.48 -8.56 -3.31
C ALA A 18 12.97 -8.81 -3.20
N LEU A 19 12.52 -9.40 -2.07
CA LEU A 19 11.10 -9.59 -1.78
C LEU A 19 10.36 -8.26 -1.65
N ASN A 20 10.95 -7.27 -0.97
CA ASN A 20 10.37 -5.94 -0.81
C ASN A 20 10.26 -5.21 -2.15
N ASP A 21 11.29 -5.26 -3.00
CA ASP A 21 11.26 -4.63 -4.31
C ASP A 21 10.21 -5.26 -5.22
N GLN A 22 10.15 -6.59 -5.26
CA GLN A 22 9.14 -7.30 -6.04
C GLN A 22 7.73 -7.05 -5.49
N PHE A 23 7.56 -7.03 -4.16
CA PHE A 23 6.30 -6.71 -3.52
C PHE A 23 5.83 -5.31 -3.90
N ARG A 24 6.73 -4.32 -3.82
CA ARG A 24 6.45 -2.94 -4.23
C ARG A 24 6.03 -2.88 -5.67
N PHE A 25 6.67 -3.61 -6.58
CA PHE A 25 6.34 -3.59 -8.00
C PHE A 25 4.87 -3.95 -8.28
N GLY A 26 4.29 -4.90 -7.57
CA GLY A 26 2.89 -5.30 -7.79
C GLY A 26 1.83 -4.46 -7.07
N LEU A 27 2.23 -3.44 -6.28
CA LEU A 27 1.27 -2.53 -5.62
C LEU A 27 0.63 -1.52 -6.60
N ARG A 28 -0.55 -1.04 -6.23
CA ARG A 28 -1.27 0.04 -6.94
C ARG A 28 -0.49 1.36 -6.82
N GLY A 29 -0.55 2.19 -7.86
CA GLY A 29 0.26 3.42 -7.96
C GLY A 29 0.08 4.39 -6.77
N ASP A 30 -1.16 4.65 -6.39
CA ASP A 30 -1.51 5.47 -5.22
C ASP A 30 -0.95 4.93 -3.89
N VAL A 31 -0.92 3.60 -3.72
CA VAL A 31 -0.31 2.95 -2.55
C VAL A 31 1.22 3.11 -2.60
N LYS A 32 1.83 2.97 -3.77
CA LYS A 32 3.28 3.21 -3.96
C LYS A 32 3.64 4.65 -3.62
N ASP A 33 2.87 5.62 -4.10
CA ASP A 33 3.11 7.04 -3.85
C ASP A 33 3.06 7.37 -2.36
N LEU A 34 2.11 6.79 -1.62
CA LEU A 34 2.03 6.98 -0.18
C LEU A 34 3.18 6.28 0.55
N LEU A 35 3.56 5.07 0.11
CA LEU A 35 4.71 4.33 0.67
C LEU A 35 6.04 5.08 0.50
N LEU A 36 6.22 5.87 -0.57
CA LEU A 36 7.43 6.70 -0.77
C LEU A 36 7.64 7.75 0.33
N THR A 37 6.59 8.08 1.09
CA THR A 37 6.67 9.02 2.22
C THR A 37 7.03 8.35 3.55
N MET A 38 7.12 7.02 3.57
CA MET A 38 7.41 6.22 4.78
C MET A 38 8.86 5.71 4.76
N SER A 39 9.36 5.31 5.93
CA SER A 39 10.65 4.62 6.02
C SER A 39 10.60 3.26 5.34
N ASP A 40 11.69 2.89 4.67
CA ASP A 40 11.85 1.58 4.06
C ASP A 40 11.69 0.45 5.09
N PRO A 41 10.87 -0.57 4.80
CA PRO A 41 10.71 -1.74 5.65
C PRO A 41 11.96 -2.62 5.58
N ALA A 42 12.39 -3.16 6.71
CA ALA A 42 13.53 -4.07 6.78
C ALA A 42 13.16 -5.49 6.35
N THR A 43 11.87 -5.86 6.48
CA THR A 43 11.39 -7.21 6.21
C THR A 43 10.08 -7.22 5.42
N LEU A 44 9.80 -8.32 4.72
CA LEU A 44 8.55 -8.46 3.95
C LEU A 44 7.26 -8.28 4.80
N PRO A 45 7.14 -8.82 6.03
CA PRO A 45 5.96 -8.59 6.86
C PRO A 45 5.73 -7.11 7.21
N GLU A 46 6.80 -6.34 7.41
CA GLU A 46 6.71 -4.90 7.63
C GLU A 46 6.21 -4.18 6.36
N ALA A 47 6.75 -4.53 5.20
CA ALA A 47 6.32 -3.97 3.91
C ALA A 47 4.83 -4.23 3.65
N ILE A 48 4.36 -5.46 3.92
CA ILE A 48 2.94 -5.82 3.82
C ILE A 48 2.10 -4.98 4.79
N THR A 49 2.55 -4.82 6.04
CA THR A 49 1.84 -4.05 7.06
C THR A 49 1.72 -2.57 6.66
N GLN A 50 2.80 -1.98 6.13
CA GLN A 50 2.80 -0.60 5.64
C GLN A 50 1.84 -0.44 4.46
N ALA A 51 1.86 -1.36 3.48
CA ALA A 51 0.98 -1.30 2.32
C ALA A 51 -0.51 -1.41 2.71
N VAL A 52 -0.86 -2.29 3.66
CA VAL A 52 -2.23 -2.41 4.18
C VAL A 52 -2.68 -1.12 4.87
N ARG A 53 -1.82 -0.50 5.68
CA ARG A 53 -2.12 0.79 6.32
C ARG A 53 -2.34 1.90 5.28
N CYS A 54 -1.50 1.93 4.24
CA CYS A 54 -1.63 2.90 3.15
C CYS A 54 -2.96 2.73 2.40
N ASP A 55 -3.32 1.51 2.03
CA ASP A 55 -4.58 1.26 1.32
C ASP A 55 -5.81 1.61 2.17
N ASN A 56 -5.80 1.28 3.48
CA ASN A 56 -6.85 1.68 4.41
C ASN A 56 -6.99 3.21 4.50
N ARG A 57 -5.86 3.94 4.60
CA ARG A 57 -5.87 5.40 4.64
C ARG A 57 -6.40 6.02 3.36
N LEU A 58 -6.02 5.46 2.20
CA LEU A 58 -6.53 5.91 0.90
C LEU A 58 -8.03 5.63 0.76
N TYR A 59 -8.49 4.50 1.29
CA TYR A 59 -9.91 4.15 1.33
C TYR A 59 -10.71 5.14 2.19
N GLU A 60 -10.24 5.45 3.41
CA GLU A 60 -10.83 6.47 4.28
C GLU A 60 -10.91 7.84 3.58
N GLN A 61 -9.80 8.30 2.99
CA GLN A 61 -9.78 9.58 2.24
C GLN A 61 -10.77 9.60 1.08
N ARG A 62 -10.95 8.48 0.38
CA ARG A 62 -11.94 8.36 -0.70
C ARG A 62 -13.37 8.41 -0.15
N GLN A 63 -13.62 7.79 1.00
CA GLN A 63 -14.92 7.87 1.65
C GLN A 63 -15.23 9.29 2.10
N GLU A 64 -14.29 9.97 2.75
CA GLU A 64 -14.45 11.37 3.16
C GLU A 64 -14.77 12.27 1.97
N LYS A 65 -14.04 12.14 0.86
CA LYS A 65 -14.31 12.92 -0.37
C LYS A 65 -15.67 12.61 -1.00
N ARG A 66 -16.16 11.38 -0.86
CA ARG A 66 -17.51 10.99 -1.33
C ARG A 66 -18.62 11.49 -0.41
N LEU A 67 -18.34 11.64 0.89
CA LEU A 67 -19.30 12.07 1.89
C LEU A 67 -19.33 13.59 2.09
N GLN A 68 -18.32 14.31 1.61
CA GLN A 68 -18.35 15.77 1.56
C GLN A 68 -19.35 16.21 0.46
N PRO A 69 -20.50 16.83 0.83
CA PRO A 69 -21.30 17.52 -0.17
C PRO A 69 -20.44 18.65 -0.72
N ILE A 70 -20.49 18.86 -2.03
CA ILE A 70 -19.86 19.98 -2.73
C ILE A 70 -20.45 21.27 -2.15
N HIS A 71 -19.88 21.78 -1.06
CA HIS A 71 -20.34 23.03 -0.45
C HIS A 71 -19.73 24.17 -1.25
N GLY A 72 -20.55 24.74 -2.13
CA GLY A 72 -20.38 26.12 -2.59
C GLY A 72 -20.37 26.35 -4.10
N GLN A 73 -21.47 26.07 -4.80
CA GLN A 73 -21.90 26.97 -5.88
C GLN A 73 -23.37 27.34 -5.66
N HIS A 74 -23.57 28.53 -5.09
CA HIS A 74 -24.85 29.19 -4.95
C HIS A 74 -24.77 30.46 -5.80
N PRO A 75 -25.60 30.64 -6.84
CA PRO A 75 -26.05 31.97 -7.26
C PRO A 75 -27.24 32.45 -6.43
#